data_AF-A0A9Q0SS73-F1
#
_entry.id   AF-A0A9Q0SS73-F1
#
_cell.length_a   1.000
_cell.length_b   1.000
_cell.length_c   1.000
_cell.angle_alpha   90.00
_cell.angle_beta   90.00
_cell.angle_gamma   90.00
#
_symmetry.space_group_name_H-M   'P 1'
#
loop_
_entity.id
_entity.type
_entity.pdbx_description
1 polymer ?
#
loop_
_entity_poly.entity_id
_entity_poly.type
_entity_poly.pdbx_seq_one_letter_code
_entity_poly.pdbx_strand_id
1 'polypeptide(L)' 'MSQEIMESRMLISETSGASEFTHDTTYTKIFVGGLPWETRKDSLQSYFDQFGEIIEAVVIIDRSTGRSKGYGFVNFKDP' A
#
# COMPACT_ATOMS: atom_id res chain seq x y z
N MET A 1 -20.36 8.58 43.94
CA MET A 1 -21.41 8.24 42.96
C MET A 1 -21.34 9.02 41.64
N SER A 2 -20.29 9.82 41.38
CA SER A 2 -20.22 10.70 40.20
C SER A 2 -19.00 10.44 39.31
N GLN A 3 -18.25 9.36 39.55
CA GLN A 3 -17.09 8.99 38.71
C GLN A 3 -17.43 7.87 37.71
N GLU A 4 -18.28 6.90 38.06
CA GLU A 4 -18.72 5.83 37.14
C GLU A 4 -19.54 6.32 35.92
N ILE A 5 -20.21 7.48 36.02
CA ILE A 5 -20.99 8.05 34.91
C ILE A 5 -20.11 8.82 33.91
N MET A 6 -18.88 9.21 34.28
CA MET A 6 -17.94 9.84 33.35
C MET A 6 -17.13 8.80 32.54
N GLU A 7 -16.80 7.64 33.12
CA GLU A 7 -16.09 6.58 32.39
C GLU A 7 -16.99 5.84 31.38
N SER A 8 -18.29 5.75 31.66
CA SER A 8 -19.27 5.11 30.77
C SER A 8 -19.65 5.94 29.52
N ARG A 9 -19.23 7.22 29.44
CA ARG A 9 -19.45 8.08 28.26
C ARG A 9 -18.23 8.15 27.33
N MET A 10 -17.09 7.60 27.74
CA MET A 10 -15.88 7.53 26.91
C MET A 10 -15.82 6.26 26.04
N LEU A 11 -16.70 5.27 26.29
CA LEU A 11 -16.73 3.99 25.56
C LEU A 11 -17.67 3.97 24.34
N ILE A 12 -18.38 5.04 24.02
CA ILE A 12 -19.38 5.06 22.94
C ILE A 12 -19.30 6.29 22.02
N SER A 13 -18.12 6.70 21.58
CA SER A 13 -18.01 7.59 20.41
C SER A 13 -16.63 7.51 19.81
N GLU A 14 -16.41 6.52 18.95
CA GLU A 14 -15.64 6.63 17.71
C GLU A 14 -15.74 5.25 17.03
N THR A 15 -16.95 4.91 16.59
CA THR A 15 -17.07 4.14 15.36
C THR A 15 -16.65 5.08 14.22
N SER A 16 -15.35 5.37 14.15
CA SER A 16 -14.74 5.83 12.91
C SER A 16 -14.99 4.68 11.98
N GLY A 17 -15.96 4.86 11.09
CA GLY A 17 -16.28 3.87 10.09
C GLY A 17 -14.96 3.37 9.52
N ALA A 18 -14.86 2.06 9.35
CA ALA A 18 -14.09 1.57 8.23
C ALA A 18 -14.74 2.23 7.00
N SER A 19 -14.36 3.49 6.72
CA SER A 19 -14.37 4.02 5.38
C SER A 19 -13.50 3.02 4.67
N GLU A 20 -14.17 2.08 4.02
CA GLU A 20 -13.60 1.20 3.03
C GLU A 20 -12.79 2.14 2.15
N PHE A 21 -11.49 2.23 2.43
CA PHE A 21 -10.55 3.04 1.67
C PHE A 21 -10.40 2.28 0.37
N THR A 22 -11.44 2.36 -0.46
CA THR A 22 -11.34 2.16 -1.90
C THR A 22 -10.50 3.34 -2.39
N HIS A 23 -9.19 3.30 -2.08
CA HIS A 23 -8.25 4.19 -2.73
C HIS A 23 -8.42 3.92 -4.21
N ASP A 24 -8.97 4.89 -4.91
CA ASP A 24 -9.11 4.82 -6.35
C ASP A 24 -7.70 4.87 -6.93
N THR A 25 -7.12 3.68 -7.14
CA THR A 25 -5.76 3.54 -7.63
C THR A 25 -5.65 3.74 -9.15
N THR A 26 -6.76 4.15 -9.81
CA THR A 26 -6.85 4.32 -11.25
C THR A 26 -5.74 5.22 -11.79
N TYR A 27 -5.38 6.26 -11.03
CA TYR A 27 -4.37 7.24 -11.43
C TYR A 27 -3.03 7.08 -10.69
N THR A 28 -3.00 6.39 -9.55
CA THR A 28 -1.80 6.28 -8.72
C THR A 28 -1.01 4.99 -8.93
N LYS A 29 -1.62 3.98 -9.59
CA LYS A 29 -0.99 2.69 -9.84
C LYS A 29 -0.45 2.59 -11.25
N ILE A 30 0.86 2.42 -11.35
CA ILE A 30 1.58 2.25 -12.61
C ILE A 30 2.03 0.80 -12.81
N PHE A 31 2.04 0.37 -14.07
CA PHE A 31 2.68 -0.86 -14.51
C PHE A 31 4.13 -0.57 -14.91
N VAL A 32 5.05 -1.42 -14.47
CA VAL A 32 6.48 -1.31 -14.81
C VAL A 32 6.92 -2.63 -15.47
N GLY A 33 7.20 -2.58 -16.77
CA GLY A 33 7.68 -3.73 -17.55
C GLY A 33 9.17 -3.65 -17.89
N GLY A 34 9.73 -4.76 -18.38
CA GLY A 34 11.15 -4.80 -18.81
C GLY A 34 12.14 -4.81 -17.66
N LEU A 35 11.70 -5.22 -16.46
CA LEU A 35 12.58 -5.33 -15.31
C LEU A 35 13.56 -6.49 -15.49
N PRO A 36 14.85 -6.30 -15.17
CA PRO A 36 15.79 -7.40 -14.97
C PRO A 36 15.23 -8.47 -14.03
N TRP A 37 15.54 -9.73 -14.27
CA TRP A 37 15.02 -10.84 -13.44
C TRP A 37 15.49 -10.79 -11.97
N GLU A 38 16.60 -10.10 -11.73
CA GLU A 38 17.16 -9.83 -10.41
C GLU A 38 16.49 -8.66 -9.68
N THR A 39 15.66 -7.86 -10.35
CA THR A 39 14.96 -6.74 -9.71
C THR A 39 14.03 -7.26 -8.63
N ARG A 40 14.21 -6.73 -7.42
CA ARG A 40 13.38 -7.04 -6.25
C ARG A 40 12.52 -5.83 -5.88
N LYS A 41 11.54 -6.08 -5.01
CA LYS A 41 10.67 -5.04 -4.43
C LYS A 41 11.48 -3.84 -3.94
N ASP A 42 12.53 -4.07 -3.15
CA ASP A 42 13.29 -3.00 -2.50
C ASP A 42 13.98 -2.09 -3.53
N SER A 43 14.58 -2.68 -4.57
CA SER A 43 15.22 -1.93 -5.66
C SER A 43 14.19 -1.15 -6.49
N LEU A 44 13.03 -1.75 -6.76
CA LEU A 44 11.94 -1.08 -7.47
C LEU A 44 11.42 0.10 -6.65
N GLN A 45 11.12 -0.11 -5.37
CA GLN A 45 10.65 0.92 -4.46
C GLN A 45 11.67 2.06 -4.34
N SER A 46 12.93 1.74 -4.05
CA SER A 46 13.99 2.74 -3.90
C SER A 46 14.21 3.55 -5.17
N TYR A 47 14.03 2.97 -6.36
CA TYR A 47 14.14 3.70 -7.61
C TYR A 47 12.97 4.67 -7.80
N PHE A 48 11.74 4.26 -7.45
CA PHE A 48 10.55 5.08 -7.69
C PHE A 48 10.27 6.10 -6.57
N ASP A 49 10.91 5.96 -5.41
CA ASP A 49 10.75 6.87 -4.25
C ASP A 49 11.04 8.34 -4.60
N GLN A 50 11.93 8.57 -5.57
CA GLN A 50 12.24 9.91 -6.07
C GLN A 50 11.07 10.62 -6.78
N PHE A 51 10.03 9.89 -7.18
CA PHE A 51 8.88 10.45 -7.90
C PHE A 51 7.69 10.74 -6.98
N GLY A 52 7.75 10.31 -5.71
CA GLY A 52 6.68 10.55 -4.74
C GLY A 52 6.62 9.45 -3.68
N GLU A 53 5.75 9.67 -2.68
CA GLU A 53 5.53 8.70 -1.61
C GLU A 53 4.86 7.43 -2.18
N ILE A 54 5.54 6.30 -2.02
CA ILE A 54 5.05 4.99 -2.48
C ILE A 54 4.24 4.33 -1.36
N ILE A 55 2.98 3.99 -1.65
CA ILE A 55 2.17 3.12 -0.79
C ILE A 55 2.60 1.67 -0.95
N GLU A 56 2.80 1.22 -2.20
CA GLU A 56 3.10 -0.18 -2.50
C GLU A 56 4.00 -0.31 -3.73
N ALA A 57 5.01 -1.17 -3.65
CA ALA A 57 5.75 -1.65 -4.80
C ALA A 57 5.79 -3.18 -4.78
N VAL A 58 5.50 -3.82 -5.92
CA VAL A 58 5.53 -5.27 -6.06
C VAL A 58 6.24 -5.66 -7.35
N VAL A 59 7.10 -6.68 -7.26
CA VAL A 59 7.62 -7.40 -8.43
C VAL A 59 6.86 -8.70 -8.53
N ILE A 60 6.32 -9.01 -9.71
CA ILE A 60 5.56 -10.25 -9.89
C ILE A 60 6.55 -11.40 -10.07
N ILE A 61 6.40 -12.39 -9.21
CA ILE A 61 7.23 -13.59 -9.18
C ILE A 61 6.36 -14.78 -9.58
N ASP A 62 6.92 -15.65 -10.41
CA ASP A 62 6.34 -16.94 -10.72
C ASP A 62 6.45 -17.85 -9.48
N ARG A 63 5.31 -18.30 -8.95
CA ARG A 63 5.25 -19.05 -7.68
C ARG A 63 5.85 -20.45 -7.78
N SER A 64 5.91 -21.03 -8.98
CA SER A 64 6.45 -22.39 -9.19
C SER A 64 7.98 -22.38 -9.22
N THR A 65 8.57 -21.36 -9.83
CA THR A 65 10.03 -21.24 -10.03
C THR A 65 10.71 -20.28 -9.05
N GLY A 66 9.95 -19.42 -8.37
CA GLY A 66 10.46 -18.37 -7.50
C GLY A 66 11.17 -17.24 -8.26
N ARG A 67 11.06 -17.18 -9.59
CA ARG A 67 11.75 -16.19 -10.44
C ARG A 67 10.85 -15.00 -10.78
N SER A 68 11.45 -13.82 -10.92
CA SER A 68 10.75 -12.63 -11.41
C SER A 68 10.20 -12.88 -12.82
N LYS A 69 8.99 -12.39 -13.08
CA LYS A 69 8.38 -12.39 -14.42
C LYS A 69 8.81 -11.18 -15.25
N GLY A 70 9.71 -10.34 -14.74
CA GLY A 70 10.24 -9.16 -15.44
C GLY A 70 9.29 -7.97 -15.47
N TYR A 71 8.30 -7.94 -14.58
CA TYR A 71 7.39 -6.80 -14.43
C TYR A 71 6.90 -6.65 -12.99
N GLY A 72 6.40 -5.46 -12.68
CA GLY A 72 5.91 -5.08 -11.37
C GLY A 72 4.86 -3.97 -11.43
N PHE A 73 4.39 -3.57 -10.26
CA PHE A 73 3.49 -2.43 -10.09
C PHE A 73 4.02 -1.54 -8.98
N VAL A 74 3.81 -0.23 -9.15
CA VAL A 74 4.07 0.77 -8.11
C VAL A 74 2.79 1.56 -7.92
N ASN A 75 2.37 1.73 -6.68
CA ASN A 75 1.23 2.55 -6.29
C ASN A 75 1.73 3.72 -5.45
N PHE A 76 1.52 4.93 -5.96
CA PHE A 76 1.82 6.16 -5.26
C PHE A 76 0.68 6.58 -4.34
N LYS A 77 0.99 7.45 -3.38
CA LYS A 77 0.00 8.04 -2.49
C LYS A 77 -0.90 9.05 -3.17
N ASP A 78 -0.30 9.84 -4.05
CA ASP A 78 -0.94 10.94 -4.75
C ASP A 78 -0.72 10.77 -6.27
N PRO A 79 -1.70 11.17 -7.12
CA PRO A 79 -1.62 11.03 -8.58
C PRO A 79 -0.73 12.08 -9.25
#